data_AF-A0A6N6P3S5-F1
#
_entry.id   AF-A0A6N6P3S5-F1
#
_cell.length_a   1.000
_cell.length_b   1.000
_cell.length_c   1.000
_cell.angle_alpha   90.00
_cell.angle_beta   90.00
_cell.angle_gamma   90.00
#
_symmetry.space_group_name_H-M   'P 1'
#
loop_
_entity.id
_entity.type
_entity.pdbx_description
1 polymer ?
#
loop_
_entity_poly.entity_id
_entity_poly.type
_entity_poly.pdbx_seq_one_letter_code
_entity_poly.pdbx_strand_id
1 'polypeptide(L)' 'MRSPAFTFLLSLVALVACGLAGWWLSAGNLSTLVGAPPTPPGERLYTAFAPADVRKIQIVAQGKDAEFVKVGGCWQ' A
#
# COMPACT_ATOMS: atom_id res chain seq x y z
N MET A 1 -3.68 27.99 -26.90
CA MET A 1 -2.60 27.45 -27.76
C MET A 1 -2.14 26.13 -27.15
N ARG A 2 -2.24 25.03 -27.88
CA ARG A 2 -1.85 23.69 -27.42
C ARG A 2 -0.33 23.60 -27.61
N SER A 3 0.45 23.75 -26.54
CA SER A 3 1.91 23.67 -26.64
C SER A 3 2.32 22.20 -26.81
N PRO A 4 2.98 21.81 -27.92
CA PRO A 4 3.42 20.42 -28.10
C PRO A 4 4.44 20.00 -27.02
N ALA A 5 5.25 20.95 -26.53
CA ALA A 5 6.17 20.72 -25.42
C ALA A 5 5.43 20.42 -24.11
N PHE A 6 4.30 21.12 -23.86
CA PHE A 6 3.47 20.84 -22.69
C PHE A 6 2.81 19.47 -22.78
N THR A 7 2.29 19.10 -23.95
CA THR A 7 1.72 17.76 -24.16
C THR A 7 2.76 16.65 -23.94
N PHE A 8 4.00 16.88 -24.39
CA PHE A 8 5.09 15.91 -24.22
C PHE A 8 5.52 15.75 -22.76
N LEU A 9 5.58 16.86 -22.01
CA LEU A 9 5.83 16.83 -20.57
C LEU A 9 4.70 16.09 -19.84
N LEU A 10 3.45 16.37 -20.21
CA LEU A 10 2.30 15.72 -19.60
C LEU A 10 2.29 14.22 -19.85
N SER A 11 2.59 13.77 -21.08
CA SER A 11 2.68 12.35 -21.40
C SER A 11 3.83 11.65 -20.69
N LEU A 12 4.98 12.32 -20.52
CA LEU A 12 6.09 11.79 -19.74
C LEU A 12 5.68 11.57 -18.27
N VAL A 13 5.05 12.56 -17.65
CA VAL A 13 4.57 12.46 -16.26
C VAL A 13 3.53 11.35 -16.13
N ALA A 14 2.60 11.23 -17.08
CA ALA A 14 1.60 10.17 -17.08
C ALA A 14 2.24 8.78 -17.16
N LEU A 15 3.26 8.60 -18.02
CA LEU A 15 4.00 7.34 -18.11
C LEU A 15 4.68 6.97 -16.80
N VAL A 16 5.34 7.93 -16.15
CA VAL A 16 5.99 7.71 -14.84
C VAL A 16 4.97 7.34 -13.77
N ALA A 17 3.84 8.07 -13.70
CA ALA A 17 2.78 7.80 -12.74
C ALA A 17 2.16 6.41 -12.95
N CYS A 18 1.87 6.02 -14.20
CA CYS A 18 1.35 4.69 -14.52
C CYS A 18 2.37 3.58 -14.20
N GLY A 19 3.66 3.81 -14.45
CA GLY A 19 4.72 2.88 -14.08
C GLY A 19 4.84 2.67 -12.57
N LEU A 20 4.81 3.76 -11.80
CA LEU A 20 4.82 3.71 -10.33
C LEU A 20 3.57 3.03 -9.79
N ALA A 21 2.39 3.32 -10.35
CA ALA A 21 1.16 2.64 -9.99
C ALA A 21 1.25 1.14 -10.27
N GLY A 22 1.70 0.74 -11.46
CA GLY A 22 1.92 -0.66 -11.82
C GLY A 22 2.89 -1.39 -10.88
N TRP A 23 3.99 -0.73 -10.50
CA TRP A 23 4.93 -1.27 -9.52
C TRP A 23 4.34 -1.40 -8.12
N TRP A 24 3.55 -0.42 -7.68
CA TRP A 24 2.82 -0.51 -6.41
C TRP A 24 1.78 -1.64 -6.40
N LEU A 25 1.10 -1.85 -7.52
CA LEU A 25 0.15 -2.94 -7.71
C LEU A 25 0.85 -4.31 -7.60
N SER A 26 2.00 -4.47 -8.27
CA SER A 26 2.76 -5.73 -8.22
C SER A 26 3.41 -6.00 -6.86
N ALA A 27 3.72 -4.95 -6.09
CA ALA A 27 4.22 -5.07 -4.73
C ALA A 27 3.15 -5.49 -3.70
N GLY A 28 1.88 -5.61 -4.09
CA GLY A 28 0.80 -6.03 -3.19
C GLY A 28 0.34 -4.96 -2.19
N ASN A 29 0.72 -3.69 -2.38
CA ASN A 29 0.38 -2.60 -1.47
C ASN A 29 -1.09 -2.15 -1.52
N LEU A 30 -1.93 -2.77 -2.35
CA LEU A 30 -3.37 -2.46 -2.42
C LEU A 30 -4.17 -2.97 -1.22
N SER A 31 -3.60 -3.83 -0.39
CA SER A 31 -4.31 -4.39 0.78
C SER A 31 -4.75 -3.35 1.79
N THR A 32 -4.12 -2.17 1.78
CA THR A 32 -4.53 -1.01 2.60
C THR A 32 -5.81 -0.35 2.10
N LEU A 33 -6.15 -0.49 0.80
CA LEU A 33 -7.35 0.10 0.19
C LEU A 33 -8.52 -0.89 0.12
N VAL A 34 -8.24 -2.15 -0.20
CA VAL A 34 -9.28 -3.18 -0.39
C VAL A 34 -9.52 -3.99 0.91
N GLY A 35 -8.67 -3.79 1.92
CA GLY A 35 -8.66 -4.58 3.13
C GLY A 35 -7.98 -5.94 2.94
N ALA A 36 -7.87 -6.70 4.02
CA ALA A 36 -7.40 -8.08 3.95
C ALA A 36 -8.55 -9.00 3.47
N PRO A 37 -8.26 -10.02 2.64
CA PRO A 37 -9.26 -11.00 2.24
C PRO A 37 -9.79 -11.79 3.45
N PRO A 38 -10.98 -12.41 3.38
CA PRO A 38 -11.48 -13.28 4.44
C PRO A 38 -10.50 -14.43 4.64
N THR A 39 -9.81 -14.45 5.79
CA THR A 39 -8.76 -15.43 6.08
C THR A 39 -9.14 -16.20 7.35
N PRO A 40 -9.03 -17.54 7.36
CA PRO A 40 -9.34 -18.33 8.54
C PRO A 40 -8.48 -17.92 9.76
N PRO A 41 -9.02 -18.02 10.99
CA PRO A 41 -8.22 -17.77 12.19
C PRO A 41 -6.99 -18.68 12.24
N GLY A 42 -5.83 -18.07 12.50
CA GLY A 42 -4.54 -18.79 12.57
C GLY A 42 -3.75 -18.84 11.26
N GLU A 43 -4.34 -18.44 10.13
CA GLU A 43 -3.63 -18.34 8.86
C GLU A 43 -2.97 -16.95 8.66
N ARG A 44 -1.93 -16.92 7.82
CA ARG A 44 -1.23 -15.65 7.50
C ARG A 44 -2.06 -14.83 6.51
N LEU A 45 -2.46 -13.64 6.96
CA LEU A 45 -3.10 -12.60 6.13
C LEU A 45 -2.19 -12.14 4.98
N TYR A 46 -0.88 -12.04 5.22
CA TYR A 46 0.11 -11.57 4.27
C TYR A 46 1.28 -12.53 4.18
N THR A 47 1.61 -12.93 2.95
CA THR A 47 2.72 -13.84 2.63
C THR A 47 3.94 -13.10 2.06
N ALA A 48 3.77 -11.84 1.64
CA ALA A 48 4.81 -11.04 1.00
C ALA A 48 5.94 -10.60 1.96
N PHE A 49 5.71 -10.64 3.28
CA PHE A 49 6.67 -10.23 4.30
C PHE A 49 6.64 -11.17 5.50
N ALA A 50 7.75 -11.30 6.23
CA ALA A 50 7.78 -12.06 7.48
C ALA A 50 7.11 -11.25 8.61
N PRO A 51 6.45 -11.90 9.59
CA PRO A 51 5.82 -11.19 10.70
C PRO A 51 6.84 -10.39 11.54
N ALA A 52 8.10 -10.83 11.53
CA ALA A 52 9.20 -10.15 12.20
C ALA A 52 9.51 -8.77 11.58
N ASP A 53 9.26 -8.60 10.28
CA ASP A 53 9.58 -7.38 9.53
C ASP A 53 8.50 -6.30 9.68
N VAL A 54 7.36 -6.65 10.27
CA VAL A 54 6.24 -5.71 10.47
C VAL A 54 6.64 -4.66 11.50
N ARG A 55 6.58 -3.39 11.08
CA ARG A 55 6.86 -2.23 11.93
C ARG A 55 5.61 -1.46 12.35
N LYS A 56 4.53 -1.58 11.58
CA LYS A 56 3.27 -0.89 11.79
C LYS A 56 2.12 -1.83 11.45
N ILE A 57 1.09 -1.82 12.28
CA ILE A 57 -0.19 -2.46 12.05
C ILE A 57 -1.24 -1.36 12.07
N GLN A 58 -2.12 -1.36 11.07
CA GLN A 58 -3.24 -0.43 11.01
C GLN A 58 -4.52 -1.26 10.84
N ILE A 59 -5.50 -1.02 11.71
CA ILE A 59 -6.79 -1.69 11.70
C ILE A 59 -7.84 -0.63 11.43
N VAL A 60 -8.45 -0.71 10.25
CA VAL A 60 -9.55 0.17 9.86
C VAL A 60 -10.83 -0.65 9.81
N ALA A 61 -11.79 -0.32 10.68
CA ALA A 61 -13.08 -1.00 10.72
C ALA A 61 -14.19 0.00 11.09
N GLN A 62 -15.29 0.00 10.32
CA GLN A 62 -16.50 0.78 10.60
C GLN A 62 -16.21 2.28 10.88
N GLY A 63 -15.29 2.88 10.13
CA GLY A 63 -14.91 4.29 10.29
C GLY A 63 -14.02 4.60 11.51
N LYS A 64 -13.56 3.56 12.23
CA LYS A 64 -12.55 3.68 13.29
C LYS A 64 -11.19 3.23 12.75
N ASP A 65 -10.16 3.97 13.13
CA ASP A 65 -8.77 3.67 12.80
C ASP A 65 -8.00 3.42 14.11
N ALA A 66 -7.26 2.33 14.16
CA ALA A 66 -6.33 1.99 15.22
C ALA A 66 -4.97 1.70 14.62
N GLU A 67 -3.97 2.45 15.04
CA GLU A 67 -2.58 2.30 14.61
C GLU A 67 -1.74 1.76 15.76
N PHE A 68 -0.93 0.74 15.46
CA PHE A 68 0.05 0.18 16.38
C PHE A 68 1.43 0.23 15.73
N VAL A 69 2.40 0.83 16.42
CA VAL A 69 3.78 0.94 15.96
C VAL A 69 4.69 0.12 16.85
N LYS A 70 5.63 -0.61 16.25
CA LYS A 70 6.58 -1.44 16.97
C LYS A 70 7.71 -0.56 17.53
N VAL A 71 7.74 -0.34 18.83
CA VAL A 71 8.77 0.43 19.55
C VAL A 71 9.42 -0.46 20.61
N GLY A 72 10.74 -0.62 20.54
CA GLY A 72 11.49 -1.45 21.50
C GLY A 72 11.09 -2.93 21.51
N GLY A 73 10.46 -3.44 20.44
CA GLY A 73 9.94 -4.81 20.37
C GLY A 73 8.50 -4.96 20.85
N CYS A 74 7.91 -3.93 21.45
CA CYS A 74 6.52 -3.89 21.89
C CYS A 74 5.65 -3.15 20.87
N TRP A 75 4.35 -3.46 20.85
CA TRP A 75 3.35 -2.70 20.10
C TRP A 75 2.80 -1.60 20.99
N GLN A 76 2.83 -0.34 20.52
CA GLN A 76 2.19 0.80 21.16
C GLN A 76 1.17 1.45 20.23
#